data_AF-A0AAN1AED2-F1
#
_entry.id   AF-A0AAN1AED2-F1
#
_cell.length_a   1.000
_cell.length_b   1.000
_cell.length_c   1.000
_cell.angle_alpha   90.00
_cell.angle_beta   90.00
_cell.angle_gamma   90.00
#
_symmetry.space_group_name_H-M   'P 1'
#
loop_
_entity.id
_entity.type
_entity.pdbx_description
1 polymer ?
#
loop_
_entity_poly.entity_id
_entity_poly.type
_entity_poly.pdbx_seq_one_letter_code
_entity_poly.pdbx_strand_id
1 'polypeptide(L)'
;MRKFTLNIFTLSLGLAVMPMVEAAPTAQQQLLEQVRLGEATHREDLVQQSLYRLELIDPNNPDVVAARFRSLLRQGDIDGAQKQLDRLSQLAPSSNAYKSSRTTMLLSTPDGRQALQQARLQATTGHAEEAVANCSTVRRRKVTLLSSTGVRWRKFRLAVAKRLIS
;
A
#
# COMPACT_ATOMS: atom_id res chain seq x y z
N MET A 1 -37.16 -25.06 64.56
CA MET A 1 -37.31 -24.92 63.10
C MET A 1 -36.45 -23.75 62.61
N ARG A 2 -35.69 -23.98 61.52
CA ARG A 2 -34.81 -23.08 60.74
C ARG A 2 -33.72 -22.27 61.48
N LYS A 3 -32.46 -22.76 61.35
CA LYS A 3 -31.21 -22.05 61.62
C LYS A 3 -30.74 -21.42 60.29
N PHE A 4 -30.57 -20.10 60.24
CA PHE A 4 -29.99 -19.41 59.08
C PHE A 4 -28.47 -19.34 59.25
N THR A 5 -27.75 -20.15 58.49
CA THR A 5 -26.29 -20.13 58.42
C THR A 5 -25.87 -19.00 57.50
N LEU A 6 -25.30 -17.93 58.08
CA LEU A 6 -24.63 -16.85 57.35
C LEU A 6 -23.28 -17.35 56.83
N ASN A 7 -23.17 -17.57 55.51
CA ASN A 7 -21.91 -17.86 54.87
C ASN A 7 -21.28 -16.55 54.36
N ILE A 8 -20.33 -16.00 55.14
CA ILE A 8 -19.52 -14.85 54.75
C ILE A 8 -18.28 -15.41 54.02
N PHE A 9 -18.44 -15.78 52.75
CA PHE A 9 -17.29 -15.88 51.86
C PHE A 9 -16.93 -14.46 51.41
N THR A 10 -15.96 -13.90 52.11
CA THR A 10 -15.23 -12.70 51.76
C THR A 10 -14.70 -12.83 50.33
N LEU A 11 -15.37 -12.10 49.44
CA LEU A 11 -15.05 -11.91 48.04
C LEU A 11 -13.75 -11.09 47.92
N SER A 12 -12.61 -11.72 48.16
CA SER A 12 -11.29 -11.16 47.86
C SER A 12 -10.93 -11.49 46.41
N LEU A 13 -11.09 -10.48 45.56
CA LEU A 13 -10.09 -10.00 44.59
C LEU A 13 -10.82 -9.37 43.40
N GLY A 14 -11.23 -8.11 43.57
CA GLY A 14 -11.62 -7.24 42.46
C GLY A 14 -10.38 -6.92 41.62
N LEU A 15 -9.99 -7.84 40.75
CA LEU A 15 -9.22 -7.47 39.56
C LEU A 15 -10.19 -6.68 38.70
N ALA A 16 -10.11 -5.35 38.76
CA ALA A 16 -10.74 -4.48 37.79
C ALA A 16 -10.11 -4.82 36.43
N VAL A 17 -10.73 -5.75 35.69
CA VAL A 17 -10.58 -5.82 34.25
C VAL A 17 -11.20 -4.53 33.75
N MET A 18 -10.38 -3.49 33.65
CA MET A 18 -10.74 -2.32 32.87
C MET A 18 -11.15 -2.84 31.50
N PRO A 19 -12.35 -2.51 30.99
CA PRO A 19 -12.58 -2.72 29.58
C PRO A 19 -11.51 -1.88 28.88
N MET A 20 -10.53 -2.54 28.25
CA MET A 20 -9.84 -1.89 27.17
C MET A 20 -10.94 -1.51 26.20
N VAL A 21 -11.24 -0.22 26.14
CA VAL A 21 -12.08 0.35 25.09
C VAL A 21 -11.23 0.23 23.83
N GLU A 22 -11.19 -0.98 23.27
CA GLU A 22 -10.83 -1.19 21.89
C GLU A 22 -11.90 -0.41 21.12
N ALA A 23 -11.55 0.79 20.65
CA ALA A 23 -12.47 1.57 19.84
C ALA A 23 -12.91 0.65 18.69
N ALA A 24 -14.22 0.35 18.63
CA ALA A 24 -14.73 -0.56 17.62
C ALA A 24 -14.21 -0.12 16.25
N PRO A 25 -13.68 -1.05 15.43
CA PRO A 25 -13.04 -0.69 14.17
C PRO A 25 -14.04 0.10 13.34
N THR A 26 -13.60 1.28 12.89
CA THR A 26 -14.43 2.15 12.05
C THR A 26 -14.85 1.40 10.78
N ALA A 27 -15.99 1.79 10.20
CA ALA A 27 -16.47 1.15 8.96
C ALA A 27 -15.40 1.16 7.84
N GLN A 28 -14.57 2.19 7.78
CA GLN A 28 -13.43 2.26 6.86
C GLN A 28 -12.36 1.21 7.16
N GLN A 29 -11.98 1.02 8.43
CA GLN A 29 -11.00 0.00 8.82
C GLN A 29 -11.51 -1.41 8.53
N GLN A 30 -12.78 -1.70 8.80
CA GLN A 30 -13.40 -2.97 8.46
C GLN A 30 -13.38 -3.24 6.95
N LEU A 31 -13.69 -2.24 6.12
CA LEU A 31 -13.61 -2.37 4.67
C LEU A 31 -12.16 -2.56 4.18
N LEU A 32 -11.19 -1.87 4.77
CA LEU A 32 -9.77 -2.06 4.45
C LEU A 32 -9.28 -3.47 4.83
N GLU A 33 -9.78 -4.03 5.92
CA GLU A 33 -9.53 -5.44 6.27
C GLU A 33 -10.18 -6.40 5.29
N GLN A 34 -11.40 -6.12 4.84
CA GLN A 34 -12.05 -6.91 3.78
C GLN A 34 -11.26 -6.86 2.46
N VAL A 35 -10.70 -5.70 2.10
CA VAL A 35 -9.75 -5.61 0.98
C VAL A 35 -8.55 -6.52 1.24
N ARG A 36 -7.88 -6.43 2.39
CA ARG A 36 -6.72 -7.28 2.70
C ARG A 36 -7.04 -8.77 2.68
N LEU A 37 -8.20 -9.17 3.20
CA LEU A 37 -8.69 -10.54 3.14
C LEU A 37 -8.97 -10.97 1.71
N GLY A 38 -9.61 -10.12 0.91
CA GLY A 38 -9.85 -10.36 -0.52
C GLY A 38 -8.54 -10.52 -1.29
N GLU A 39 -7.54 -9.69 -1.02
CA GLU A 39 -6.20 -9.78 -1.60
C GLU A 39 -5.52 -11.09 -1.20
N ALA A 40 -5.57 -11.49 0.07
CA ALA A 40 -4.96 -12.73 0.56
C ALA A 40 -5.65 -13.98 -0.02
N THR A 41 -6.98 -13.94 -0.16
CA THR A 41 -7.80 -15.06 -0.66
C THR A 41 -8.02 -15.04 -2.17
N HIS A 42 -7.43 -14.07 -2.88
CA HIS A 42 -7.57 -13.89 -4.33
C HIS A 42 -9.03 -13.71 -4.78
N ARG A 43 -9.86 -13.17 -3.89
CA ARG A 43 -11.26 -12.80 -4.14
C ARG A 43 -11.32 -11.35 -4.60
N GLU A 44 -11.03 -11.14 -5.88
CA GLU A 44 -11.01 -9.79 -6.47
C GLU A 44 -12.38 -9.11 -6.43
N ASP A 45 -13.47 -9.86 -6.45
CA ASP A 45 -14.84 -9.37 -6.25
C ASP A 45 -15.02 -8.69 -4.89
N LEU A 46 -14.56 -9.34 -3.80
CA LEU A 46 -14.57 -8.76 -2.46
C LEU A 46 -13.71 -7.50 -2.39
N VAL A 47 -12.54 -7.51 -3.04
CA VAL A 47 -11.66 -6.35 -3.12
C VAL A 47 -12.36 -5.19 -3.85
N GLN A 48 -12.95 -5.42 -5.02
CA GLN A 48 -13.62 -4.38 -5.80
C GLN A 48 -14.81 -3.78 -5.03
N GLN A 49 -15.67 -4.61 -4.44
CA GLN A 49 -16.83 -4.15 -3.68
C GLN A 49 -16.41 -3.31 -2.47
N SER A 50 -15.41 -3.78 -1.73
CA SER A 50 -14.91 -3.07 -0.54
C SER A 50 -14.24 -1.75 -0.92
N LEU A 51 -13.43 -1.76 -1.98
CA LEU A 51 -12.79 -0.55 -2.52
C LEU A 51 -13.81 0.47 -3.02
N TYR A 52 -14.84 0.04 -3.74
CA TYR A 52 -15.90 0.93 -4.21
C TYR A 52 -16.57 1.65 -3.04
N ARG A 53 -16.89 0.93 -1.97
CA ARG A 53 -17.47 1.52 -0.75
C ARG A 53 -16.50 2.49 -0.08
N LEU A 54 -15.21 2.14 -0.02
CA LEU A 54 -14.18 3.03 0.54
C LEU A 54 -14.03 4.33 -0.26
N GLU A 55 -14.05 4.25 -1.59
CA GLU A 55 -13.96 5.41 -2.48
C GLU A 55 -15.17 6.34 -2.35
N LEU A 56 -16.35 5.81 -2.02
CA LEU A 56 -17.53 6.62 -1.70
C LEU A 56 -17.43 7.33 -0.35
N ILE A 57 -16.72 6.76 0.62
CA ILE A 57 -16.58 7.33 1.97
C ILE A 57 -15.46 8.38 1.99
N ASP A 58 -14.25 8.00 1.55
CA ASP A 58 -13.10 8.89 1.47
C ASP A 58 -12.20 8.51 0.28
N PRO A 59 -12.39 9.14 -0.88
CA PRO A 59 -11.61 8.84 -2.08
C PRO A 59 -10.16 9.34 -2.02
N ASN A 60 -9.80 10.17 -1.03
CA ASN A 60 -8.46 10.74 -0.88
C ASN A 60 -7.65 10.06 0.23
N ASN A 61 -8.23 9.09 0.93
CA ASN A 61 -7.51 8.30 1.91
C ASN A 61 -6.32 7.56 1.25
N PRO A 62 -5.08 7.76 1.73
CA PRO A 62 -3.90 7.15 1.12
C PRO A 62 -3.93 5.61 1.14
N ASP A 63 -4.58 4.98 2.12
CA ASP A 63 -4.72 3.52 2.15
C ASP A 63 -5.67 2.99 1.08
N VAL A 64 -6.73 3.74 0.78
CA VAL A 64 -7.71 3.40 -0.28
C VAL A 64 -7.04 3.52 -1.65
N VAL A 65 -6.34 4.63 -1.89
CA VAL A 65 -5.60 4.84 -3.15
C VAL A 65 -4.50 3.79 -3.32
N ALA A 66 -3.78 3.43 -2.25
CA ALA A 66 -2.77 2.37 -2.28
C ALA A 66 -3.36 0.97 -2.52
N ALA A 67 -4.54 0.68 -1.98
CA ALA A 67 -5.23 -0.57 -2.25
C ALA A 67 -5.73 -0.65 -3.70
N ARG A 68 -6.28 0.44 -4.26
CA ARG A 68 -6.62 0.54 -5.68
C ARG A 68 -5.40 0.32 -6.58
N PHE A 69 -4.27 0.94 -6.24
CA PHE A 69 -2.99 0.73 -6.90
C PHE A 69 -2.59 -0.76 -6.96
N ARG A 70 -2.66 -1.48 -5.83
CA ARG A 70 -2.32 -2.92 -5.80
C ARG A 70 -3.27 -3.76 -6.64
N SER A 71 -4.57 -3.44 -6.62
CA SER A 71 -5.56 -4.12 -7.46
C SER A 71 -5.27 -3.95 -8.95
N LEU A 72 -4.95 -2.73 -9.40
CA LEU A 72 -4.58 -2.46 -10.79
C LEU A 72 -3.32 -3.23 -11.23
N LEU A 73 -2.31 -3.32 -10.35
CA LEU A 73 -1.13 -4.14 -10.63
C LEU A 73 -1.46 -5.63 -10.81
N ARG A 74 -2.37 -6.19 -10.00
CA ARG A 74 -2.80 -7.59 -10.15
C ARG A 74 -3.59 -7.82 -11.44
N GLN A 75 -4.33 -6.82 -11.89
CA GLN A 75 -5.05 -6.84 -13.17
C GLN A 75 -4.12 -6.65 -14.38
N GLY A 76 -2.85 -6.28 -14.15
CA GLY A 76 -1.90 -5.95 -15.22
C GLY A 76 -2.06 -4.55 -15.80
N ASP A 77 -2.93 -3.71 -15.24
CA ASP A 77 -3.09 -2.31 -15.63
C ASP A 77 -1.98 -1.44 -14.99
N ILE A 78 -0.81 -1.50 -15.63
CA ILE A 78 0.39 -0.78 -15.16
C ILE A 78 0.22 0.74 -15.29
N ASP A 79 -0.49 1.21 -16.32
CA ASP A 79 -0.73 2.63 -16.55
C ASP A 79 -1.68 3.21 -15.50
N GLY A 80 -2.77 2.50 -15.20
CA GLY A 80 -3.69 2.83 -14.12
C GLY A 80 -2.99 2.82 -12.76
N ALA A 81 -2.18 1.81 -12.48
CA ALA A 81 -1.40 1.74 -11.25
C ALA A 81 -0.43 2.93 -11.13
N GLN A 82 0.27 3.29 -12.21
CA GLN A 82 1.18 4.44 -12.19
C GLN A 82 0.43 5.75 -11.86
N LYS A 83 -0.77 5.96 -12.42
CA LYS A 83 -1.60 7.13 -12.08
C LYS A 83 -1.96 7.19 -10.60
N GLN A 84 -2.31 6.06 -9.99
CA GLN A 84 -2.62 6.02 -8.56
C GLN A 84 -1.36 6.27 -7.71
N LEU A 85 -0.19 5.80 -8.14
CA LEU A 85 1.07 6.08 -7.48
C LEU A 85 1.44 7.57 -7.56
N ASP A 86 1.22 8.20 -8.71
CA ASP A 86 1.43 9.64 -8.90
C ASP A 86 0.47 10.44 -8.01
N ARG A 87 -0.79 10.02 -7.93
CA ARG A 87 -1.78 10.61 -7.01
C ARG A 87 -1.36 10.48 -5.55
N LEU A 88 -0.88 9.31 -5.13
CA LEU A 88 -0.33 9.11 -3.77
C LEU A 88 0.86 10.03 -3.48
N SER A 89 1.71 10.28 -4.47
CA SER A 89 2.85 11.18 -4.31
C SER A 89 2.43 12.63 -4.04
N GLN A 90 1.27 13.05 -4.59
CA GLN A 90 0.71 14.39 -4.39
C GLN A 90 -0.07 14.49 -3.08
N LEU A 91 -0.88 13.46 -2.77
CA LEU A 91 -1.73 13.45 -1.58
C LEU A 91 -0.93 13.26 -0.28
N ALA A 92 0.01 12.32 -0.26
CA ALA A 92 0.69 11.90 0.96
C ALA A 92 2.11 11.39 0.70
N PRO A 93 3.05 12.27 0.28
CA PRO A 93 4.42 11.88 -0.12
C PRO A 93 5.26 11.25 1.00
N SER A 94 4.94 11.54 2.27
CA SER A 94 5.65 10.97 3.43
C SER A 94 5.01 9.70 3.98
N SER A 95 3.83 9.32 3.49
CA SER A 95 3.06 8.19 4.01
C SER A 95 3.73 6.84 3.77
N ASN A 96 3.49 5.90 4.68
CA ASN A 96 3.91 4.51 4.50
C ASN A 96 3.20 3.87 3.29
N ALA A 97 1.94 4.24 3.03
CA ALA A 97 1.19 3.82 1.86
C ALA A 97 1.93 4.18 0.56
N TYR A 98 2.38 5.43 0.40
CA TYR A 98 3.15 5.85 -0.77
C TYR A 98 4.50 5.12 -0.89
N LYS A 99 5.28 5.05 0.21
CA LYS A 99 6.59 4.37 0.22
C LYS A 99 6.48 2.89 -0.16
N SER A 100 5.47 2.21 0.38
CA SER A 100 5.17 0.82 0.06
C SER A 100 4.77 0.65 -1.40
N SER A 101 3.79 1.41 -1.89
CA SER A 101 3.34 1.37 -3.28
C SER A 101 4.46 1.66 -4.28
N ARG A 102 5.33 2.64 -3.99
CA ARG A 102 6.51 2.93 -4.81
C ARG A 102 7.46 1.73 -4.89
N THR A 103 7.66 1.03 -3.77
CA THR A 103 8.50 -0.17 -3.72
C THR A 103 7.88 -1.30 -4.52
N THR A 104 6.57 -1.54 -4.36
CA THR A 104 5.83 -2.52 -5.15
C THR A 104 5.92 -2.23 -6.66
N MET A 105 5.81 -0.96 -7.06
CA MET A 105 5.93 -0.54 -8.47
C MET A 105 7.35 -0.68 -9.04
N LEU A 106 8.37 -0.65 -8.19
CA LEU A 106 9.74 -0.98 -8.61
C LEU A 106 9.85 -2.49 -8.84
N LEU A 107 9.36 -3.28 -7.89
CA LEU A 107 9.44 -4.75 -7.91
C LEU A 107 8.48 -5.43 -8.91
N SER A 108 7.51 -4.70 -9.47
CA SER A 108 6.67 -5.20 -10.57
C SER A 108 7.42 -5.30 -11.90
N THR A 109 8.59 -4.65 -12.03
CA THR A 109 9.40 -4.65 -13.25
C THR A 109 10.51 -5.72 -13.22
N PRO A 110 10.93 -6.26 -14.38
CA PRO A 110 12.05 -7.20 -14.47
C PRO A 110 13.33 -6.67 -13.79
N ASP A 111 13.71 -5.42 -14.08
CA ASP A 111 14.90 -4.77 -13.52
C ASP A 111 14.85 -4.68 -11.98
N GLY A 112 13.68 -4.32 -11.43
CA GLY A 112 13.50 -4.24 -9.98
C GLY A 112 13.59 -5.61 -9.31
N ARG A 113 13.08 -6.66 -9.96
CA ARG A 113 13.20 -8.04 -9.46
C ARG A 113 14.65 -8.53 -9.50
N GLN A 114 15.36 -8.26 -10.59
CA GLN A 114 16.78 -8.61 -10.71
C GLN A 114 17.64 -7.91 -9.65
N ALA A 115 17.40 -6.61 -9.42
CA ALA A 115 18.10 -5.86 -8.38
C ALA A 115 17.87 -6.44 -6.99
N LEU A 116 16.63 -6.85 -6.68
CA LEU A 116 16.31 -7.49 -5.41
C LEU A 116 16.99 -8.86 -5.28
N GLN A 117 17.02 -9.66 -6.35
CA GLN A 117 17.70 -10.95 -6.36
C GLN A 117 19.21 -10.79 -6.12
N GLN A 118 19.84 -9.83 -6.80
CA GLN A 118 21.26 -9.50 -6.60
C GLN A 118 21.53 -9.02 -5.17
N ALA A 119 20.68 -8.14 -4.63
CA ALA A 119 20.80 -7.69 -3.26
C ALA A 119 20.69 -8.84 -2.24
N ARG A 120 19.81 -9.82 -2.47
CA ARG A 120 19.71 -11.02 -1.63
C ARG A 120 20.99 -11.87 -1.67
N LEU A 121 21.58 -12.07 -2.86
CA LEU A 121 22.84 -12.83 -3.01
C LEU A 121 24.02 -12.13 -2.31
N GLN A 122 24.13 -10.81 -2.46
CA GLN A 122 25.15 -10.01 -1.79
C GLN A 122 24.98 -10.00 -0.27
N ALA A 123 23.74 -9.91 0.23
CA ALA A 123 23.46 -10.00 1.67
C ALA A 123 23.84 -11.37 2.26
N THR A 124 23.59 -12.47 1.55
CA THR A 124 24.00 -13.83 2.00
C THR A 124 25.50 -14.07 1.96
N THR A 125 26.25 -13.28 1.18
CA THR A 125 27.71 -13.41 1.01
C THR A 125 28.50 -12.39 1.84
N GLY A 126 27.86 -11.67 2.77
CA GLY A 126 28.51 -10.70 3.66
C GLY A 126 28.69 -9.29 3.07
N HIS A 127 28.25 -9.05 1.83
CA HIS A 127 28.36 -7.76 1.12
C HIS A 127 27.07 -6.94 1.25
N ALA A 128 26.54 -6.82 2.47
CA ALA A 128 25.23 -6.19 2.72
C ALA A 128 25.21 -4.70 2.33
N GLU A 129 26.32 -3.97 2.43
CA GLU A 129 26.39 -2.56 2.04
C GLU A 129 26.31 -2.37 0.51
N GLU A 130 26.95 -3.25 -0.27
CA GLU A 130 26.86 -3.23 -1.74
C GLU A 130 25.48 -3.66 -2.24
N ALA A 131 24.81 -4.57 -1.52
CA ALA A 131 23.43 -4.97 -1.78
C ALA A 131 22.46 -3.78 -1.69
N VAL A 132 22.61 -2.95 -0.65
CA VAL A 132 21.79 -1.76 -0.46
C VAL A 132 22.13 -0.69 -1.51
N ALA A 133 23.41 -0.52 -1.83
CA ALA A 133 23.85 0.40 -2.88
C ALA A 133 23.22 0.04 -4.24
N ASN A 134 23.28 -1.22 -4.66
CA ASN A 134 22.73 -1.67 -5.95
C ASN A 134 21.18 -1.62 -6.00
N CYS A 135 20.50 -1.94 -4.90
CA CYS A 135 19.05 -1.74 -4.81
C CYS A 135 18.68 -0.23 -4.90
N SER A 136 19.52 0.64 -4.34
CA SER A 136 19.34 2.09 -4.40
C SER A 136 19.64 2.70 -5.78
N THR A 137 20.53 2.10 -6.59
CA THR A 137 20.84 2.58 -7.95
C THR A 137 19.71 2.30 -8.92
N VAL A 138 19.05 1.14 -8.86
CA VAL A 138 17.84 0.86 -9.66
C VAL A 138 16.70 1.81 -9.28
N ARG A 139 16.54 2.11 -7.98
CA ARG A 139 15.62 3.14 -7.49
C ARG A 139 15.93 4.52 -8.07
N ARG A 140 17.20 4.89 -8.28
CA ARG A 140 17.61 6.17 -8.91
C ARG A 140 17.43 6.17 -10.44
N ARG A 141 17.83 5.10 -11.15
CA ARG A 141 17.75 5.03 -12.63
C ARG A 141 16.32 5.19 -13.16
N LYS A 142 15.31 4.65 -12.47
CA LYS A 142 13.90 4.75 -12.90
C LYS A 142 13.31 6.16 -12.69
N VAL A 143 13.76 6.90 -11.67
CA VAL A 143 13.35 8.31 -11.48
C VAL A 143 13.77 9.18 -12.66
N THR A 144 14.95 8.92 -13.23
CA THR A 144 15.47 9.60 -14.42
C THR A 144 14.74 9.16 -15.70
N LEU A 145 14.31 7.90 -15.79
CA LEU A 145 13.56 7.41 -16.94
C LEU A 145 12.10 7.91 -16.94
N LEU A 146 11.39 7.92 -15.80
CA LEU A 146 10.03 8.46 -15.71
C LEU A 146 9.96 9.96 -16.04
N SER A 147 10.98 10.74 -15.66
CA SER A 147 11.05 12.16 -16.07
C SER A 147 11.33 12.29 -17.58
N SER A 148 12.14 11.39 -18.16
CA SER A 148 12.45 11.39 -19.59
C SER A 148 11.26 11.00 -20.48
N THR A 149 10.40 10.07 -20.05
CA THR A 149 9.19 9.70 -20.80
C THR A 149 8.20 10.86 -20.83
N GLY A 150 7.97 11.55 -19.70
CA GLY A 150 7.13 12.76 -19.66
C GLY A 150 7.62 13.90 -20.55
N VAL A 151 8.94 14.11 -20.63
CA VAL A 151 9.56 15.10 -21.54
C VAL A 151 9.40 14.68 -23.00
N ARG A 152 9.48 13.38 -23.31
CA ARG A 152 9.29 12.86 -24.68
C ARG A 152 7.86 13.07 -25.17
N TRP A 153 6.85 12.88 -24.32
CA TRP A 153 5.44 13.18 -24.64
C TRP A 153 5.16 14.68 -24.80
N ARG A 154 5.81 15.55 -24.01
CA ARG A 154 5.75 17.01 -24.21
C ARG A 154 6.39 17.45 -25.52
N LYS A 155 7.58 16.94 -25.86
CA LYS A 155 8.23 17.22 -27.15
C LYS A 155 7.43 16.66 -28.34
N PHE A 156 6.84 15.48 -28.21
CA PHE A 156 6.00 14.89 -29.25
C PHE A 156 4.71 15.71 -29.46
N ARG A 157 4.03 16.13 -28.38
CA ARG A 157 2.89 17.05 -28.48
C ARG A 157 3.27 18.40 -29.11
N LEU A 158 4.43 18.96 -28.76
CA LEU A 158 4.91 20.22 -29.36
C LEU A 158 5.24 20.06 -30.86
N ALA A 159 5.82 18.92 -31.25
CA ALA A 159 6.15 18.62 -32.64
C ALA A 159 4.91 18.39 -33.49
N VAL A 160 3.89 17.70 -32.94
CA VAL A 160 2.59 17.51 -33.60
C VAL A 160 1.84 18.84 -33.71
N ALA A 161 1.84 19.68 -32.67
CA ALA A 161 1.21 21.00 -32.70
C ALA A 161 1.87 21.95 -33.73
N LYS A 162 3.21 21.93 -33.85
CA LYS A 162 3.91 22.73 -34.89
C LYS A 162 3.60 22.28 -36.32
N ARG A 163 3.27 21.00 -36.53
CA ARG A 163 2.98 20.45 -37.87
C ARG A 163 1.53 20.68 -38.33
N LEU A 164 0.66 21.15 -37.43
CA LEU A 164 -0.73 21.47 -37.73
C LEU A 164 -0.96 22.99 -37.98
N ILE A 165 0.10 23.80 -37.86
CA ILE A 165 0.04 25.27 -38.00
C ILE A 165 0.90 25.76 -39.20
N SER A 166 1.45 24.82 -39.98
CA SER A 166 2.05 25.05 -41.32
C SER A 166 1.22 24.30 -42.35
#